data_AF-E6K4A7-F1
#
_entry.id   AF-E6K4A7-F1
#
_cell.length_a   1.000
_cell.length_b   1.000
_cell.length_c   1.000
_cell.angle_alpha   90.00
_cell.angle_beta   90.00
_cell.angle_gamma   90.00
#
_symmetry.space_group_name_H-M   'P 1'
#
loop_
_entity.id
_entity.type
_entity.pdbx_description
1 polymer ?
#
loop_
_entity_poly.entity_id
_entity_poly.type
_entity_poly.pdbx_seq_one_letter_code
_entity_poly.pdbx_strand_id
1 'polypeptide(L)'
;MLQIICVMLGGVGVGYVLRRHSLKIIPRLVTFLIWLLLFFLGMEVGGNQRLIRGISTLGAEALLLTLGGVVGSTSLAWGLWGIVMRKGQAHER
;
A
#
# COMPACT_ATOMS: atom_id res chain seq x y z
N MET A 1 5.29 -6.14 21.38
CA MET A 1 5.73 -6.53 20.01
C MET A 1 5.14 -7.86 19.59
N LEU A 2 5.39 -8.97 20.31
CA LEU A 2 4.77 -10.27 20.02
C LEU A 2 3.23 -10.24 19.97
N GLN A 3 2.58 -9.50 20.88
CA GLN A 3 1.12 -9.35 20.87
C GLN A 3 0.59 -8.78 19.55
N ILE A 4 1.31 -7.82 18.95
CA ILE A 4 0.91 -7.21 17.67
C ILE A 4 1.02 -8.25 16.55
N ILE A 5 2.10 -9.03 16.55
CA ILE A 5 2.33 -10.11 15.58
C ILE A 5 1.24 -11.18 15.70
N CYS A 6 0.91 -11.61 16.93
CA CYS A 6 -0.15 -12.59 17.17
C CYS A 6 -1.52 -12.08 16.70
N VAL A 7 -1.82 -10.81 16.92
CA VAL A 7 -3.07 -10.18 16.44
C VAL A 7 -3.10 -10.10 14.92
N MET A 8 -1.99 -9.75 14.26
CA MET A 8 -1.93 -9.72 12.79
C MET A 8 -2.07 -11.11 12.17
N LEU A 9 -1.34 -12.10 12.70
CA LEU A 9 -1.46 -13.49 12.26
C LEU A 9 -2.86 -14.05 12.52
N GLY A 10 -3.45 -13.72 13.66
CA GLY A 10 -4.83 -14.06 13.99
C GLY A 10 -5.83 -13.47 13.00
N GLY A 11 -5.67 -12.19 12.64
CA GLY A 11 -6.53 -11.52 11.65
C GLY A 11 -6.45 -12.17 10.26
N VAL A 12 -5.25 -12.53 9.81
CA VAL A 12 -5.06 -13.26 8.54
C VAL A 12 -5.69 -14.66 8.61
N GLY A 13 -5.51 -15.38 9.72
CA GLY A 13 -6.10 -16.70 9.93
C GLY A 13 -7.63 -16.68 9.92
N VAL A 14 -8.24 -15.72 10.63
CA VAL A 14 -9.70 -15.50 10.63
C VAL A 14 -10.19 -15.14 9.23
N GLY A 15 -9.49 -14.25 8.52
CA GLY A 15 -9.81 -13.90 7.14
C GLY A 15 -9.73 -15.09 6.18
N TYR A 16 -8.78 -16.01 6.39
CA TYR A 16 -8.63 -17.21 5.58
C TYR A 16 -9.75 -18.24 5.82
N VAL A 17 -10.14 -18.48 7.07
CA VAL A 17 -11.25 -19.38 7.41
C VAL A 17 -12.58 -18.83 6.89
N LEU A 18 -12.81 -17.52 7.03
CA LEU A 18 -14.05 -16.87 6.62
C LEU A 18 -14.21 -16.77 5.09
N ARG A 19 -13.11 -16.86 4.33
CA ARG A 19 -13.11 -16.90 2.85
C ARG A 19 -13.95 -18.04 2.27
N ARG A 20 -14.16 -19.13 3.02
CA ARG A 20 -14.93 -20.29 2.57
C ARG A 20 -16.44 -20.04 2.55
N HIS A 21 -16.93 -19.04 3.29
CA HIS A 21 -18.31 -18.58 3.18
C HIS A 21 -18.39 -17.40 2.20
N SER A 22 -19.22 -17.52 1.16
CA SER A 22 -19.51 -16.43 0.21
C SER A 22 -20.32 -15.32 0.89
N LEU A 23 -19.66 -14.52 1.72
CA LEU A 23 -20.27 -13.39 2.41
C LEU A 23 -20.30 -12.18 1.47
N LYS A 24 -21.28 -12.20 0.54
CA LYS A 24 -21.54 -11.11 -0.42
C LYS A 24 -21.77 -9.74 0.24
N ILE A 25 -22.02 -9.71 1.55
CA ILE A 25 -22.20 -8.49 2.35
C ILE A 25 -20.88 -7.82 2.75
N ILE A 26 -19.76 -8.57 2.85
CA ILE A 26 -18.45 -8.02 3.24
C ILE A 26 -18.01 -6.87 2.33
N PRO A 27 -17.99 -6.98 0.99
CA PRO A 27 -17.52 -5.88 0.15
C PRO A 27 -18.37 -4.63 0.29
N ARG A 28 -19.69 -4.77 0.51
CA ARG A 28 -20.59 -3.64 0.75
C ARG A 28 -20.29 -2.98 2.10
N LEU A 29 -20.08 -3.78 3.15
CA LEU A 29 -19.72 -3.30 4.48
C LEU A 29 -18.35 -2.60 4.47
N VAL A 30 -17.33 -3.20 3.84
CA VAL A 30 -15.99 -2.63 3.72
C VAL A 30 -16.04 -1.29 2.97
N THR A 31 -16.78 -1.21 1.87
CA THR A 31 -16.94 0.05 1.13
C THR A 31 -17.58 1.13 2.00
N PHE A 32 -18.63 0.80 2.75
CA PHE A 32 -19.29 1.72 3.67
C PHE A 32 -18.33 2.17 4.80
N LEU A 33 -17.56 1.24 5.36
CA LEU A 33 -16.55 1.52 6.38
C LEU A 33 -15.44 2.43 5.84
N ILE A 34 -14.93 2.19 4.62
CA ILE A 34 -13.93 3.06 3.98
C ILE A 34 -14.49 4.47 3.84
N TRP A 35 -15.74 4.61 3.39
CA TRP A 35 -16.39 5.91 3.25
C TRP A 35 -16.48 6.65 4.61
N LEU A 36 -16.87 5.93 5.66
CA LEU A 36 -16.95 6.46 7.02
C LEU A 36 -15.56 6.81 7.59
N LEU A 37 -14.56 5.96 7.38
CA LEU A 37 -13.17 6.22 7.79
C LEU A 37 -12.61 7.44 7.07
N LEU A 38 -12.82 7.56 5.75
CA LEU A 38 -12.38 8.72 4.97
C LEU A 38 -13.06 10.01 5.45
N PHE A 39 -14.34 9.95 5.84
CA PHE A 39 -15.05 11.08 6.41
C PHE A 39 -14.46 11.50 7.77
N PHE A 40 -14.24 10.54 8.67
CA PHE A 40 -13.60 10.78 9.97
C PHE A 40 -12.19 11.34 9.81
N LEU A 41 -11.40 10.75 8.92
CA LEU A 41 -10.05 11.21 8.60
C LEU A 41 -10.07 12.65 8.08
N GLY A 42 -11.00 12.98 7.18
CA GLY A 42 -11.16 14.34 6.67
C GLY A 42 -11.48 15.35 7.77
N MET A 43 -12.36 15.01 8.71
CA MET A 43 -12.67 15.86 9.87
C MET A 43 -11.46 16.04 10.79
N GLU A 44 -10.78 14.95 11.14
CA GLU A 44 -9.67 14.97 12.09
C GLU A 44 -8.46 15.75 11.53
N VAL A 45 -8.19 15.59 10.24
CA VAL A 45 -7.11 16.30 9.53
C VAL A 45 -7.49 17.77 9.28
N GLY A 46 -8.75 18.06 8.95
CA GLY A 46 -9.23 19.42 8.65
C GLY A 46 -9.29 20.35 9.87
N GLY A 47 -9.54 19.81 11.07
CA GLY A 47 -9.60 20.60 12.31
C GLY A 47 -8.24 20.95 12.92
N ASN A 48 -7.14 20.38 12.43
CA ASN A 48 -5.84 20.50 13.07
C ASN A 48 -4.89 21.38 12.25
N GLN A 49 -4.72 22.64 12.66
CA GLN A 49 -3.83 23.59 11.98
C GLN A 49 -2.37 23.09 11.87
N ARG A 50 -1.91 22.21 12.78
CA ARG A 50 -0.58 21.58 12.67
C ARG A 50 -0.51 20.58 11.52
N LEU A 51 -1.56 19.80 11.29
CA LEU A 51 -1.64 18.89 10.14
C LEU A 51 -1.78 19.68 8.85
N ILE A 52 -2.63 20.72 8.80
CA ILE A 52 -2.79 21.56 7.61
C ILE A 52 -1.49 22.25 7.19
N ARG A 53 -0.72 22.78 8.14
CA ARG A 53 0.61 23.36 7.84
C ARG A 53 1.64 22.26 7.53
N GLY A 54 1.52 21.11 8.18
CA GLY A 54 2.36 19.94 7.93
C GLY A 54 2.11 19.29 6.57
N ILE A 55 0.90 19.36 6.00
CA ILE A 55 0.55 18.76 4.70
C ILE A 55 1.43 19.30 3.57
N SER A 56 1.78 20.59 3.59
CA SER A 56 2.68 21.14 2.56
C SER A 56 4.09 20.55 2.66
N THR A 57 4.63 20.40 3.88
CA THR A 57 5.95 19.81 4.10
C THR A 57 5.96 18.30 3.85
N LEU A 58 5.02 17.57 4.48
CA LEU A 58 4.81 16.14 4.31
C LEU A 58 4.49 15.77 2.87
N GLY A 59 3.74 16.62 2.17
CA GLY A 59 3.43 16.46 0.75
C GLY A 59 4.65 16.59 -0.14
N ALA A 60 5.53 17.58 0.14
CA ALA A 60 6.79 17.73 -0.58
C ALA A 60 7.73 16.53 -0.32
N GLU A 61 7.85 16.08 0.93
CA GLU A 61 8.61 14.88 1.28
C GLU A 61 8.06 13.62 0.59
N ALA A 62 6.74 13.43 0.61
CA ALA A 62 6.08 12.31 -0.06
C ALA A 62 6.28 12.34 -1.59
N LEU A 63 6.27 13.52 -2.20
CA LEU A 63 6.57 13.68 -3.63
C LEU A 63 8.02 13.30 -3.93
N LEU A 64 8.98 13.77 -3.14
CA LEU A 64 10.39 13.41 -3.29
C LEU A 64 10.60 11.90 -3.14
N LEU A 65 9.99 11.27 -2.13
CA LEU A 65 10.05 9.83 -1.92
C LEU A 65 9.41 9.05 -3.07
N THR A 66 8.28 9.52 -3.60
CA THR A 66 7.59 8.87 -4.72
C THR A 66 8.41 8.99 -6.01
N LEU A 67 8.95 10.16 -6.31
CA LEU A 67 9.82 10.37 -7.47
C LEU A 67 11.08 9.50 -7.37
N GLY A 68 11.74 9.49 -6.20
CA GLY A 68 12.89 8.61 -5.95
C GLY A 68 12.53 7.13 -6.11
N GLY A 69 11.39 6.71 -5.55
CA GLY A 69 10.90 5.33 -5.65
C GLY A 69 10.55 4.90 -7.07
N VAL A 70 9.89 5.77 -7.85
CA VAL A 70 9.55 5.51 -9.25
C VAL A 70 10.81 5.44 -10.10
N VAL A 71 11.70 6.44 -10.00
CA VAL A 71 12.95 6.46 -10.76
C VAL A 71 13.82 5.24 -10.40
N GLY A 72 13.94 4.91 -9.12
CA GLY A 72 14.66 3.71 -8.67
C GLY A 72 14.05 2.42 -9.22
N SER A 73 12.73 2.26 -9.10
CA SER A 73 12.02 1.06 -9.58
C SER A 73 12.13 0.89 -11.10
N THR A 74 11.95 1.97 -11.86
CA THR A 74 12.08 1.96 -13.33
C THR A 74 13.52 1.68 -13.75
N SER A 75 14.52 2.27 -13.08
CA SER A 75 15.94 2.04 -13.39
C SER A 75 16.34 0.59 -13.15
N LEU A 76 15.88 -0.01 -12.04
CA LEU A 76 16.14 -1.42 -11.74
C LEU A 76 15.40 -2.35 -12.72
N ALA A 77 14.16 -2.05 -13.07
CA ALA A 77 13.41 -2.82 -14.07
C ALA A 77 14.11 -2.80 -15.44
N TRP A 78 14.64 -1.64 -15.84
CA TRP A 78 15.40 -1.50 -17.09
C TRP A 78 16.73 -2.26 -17.05
N GLY A 79 17.45 -2.21 -15.92
CA GLY A 79 18.67 -3.00 -15.71
C GLY A 79 18.41 -4.51 -15.76
N LEU A 80 17.34 -4.97 -15.09
CA LEU A 80 16.92 -6.37 -15.11
C LEU A 80 16.55 -6.82 -16.53
N TRP A 81 15.81 -5.99 -17.28
CA TRP A 81 15.46 -6.27 -18.67
C TRP A 81 16.70 -6.48 -19.55
N GLY A 82 17.71 -5.60 -19.41
CA GLY A 82 18.98 -5.74 -20.13
C GLY A 82 19.74 -7.02 -19.79
N ILE A 83 19.76 -7.44 -18.51
CA ILE A 83 20.42 -8.67 -18.07
C ILE A 83 19.67 -9.91 -18.58
N VAL A 84 18.33 -9.91 -18.49
CA VAL A 84 17.48 -11.02 -18.94
C VAL A 84 17.59 -11.21 -20.45
N MET A 85 17.53 -10.13 -21.24
CA MET A 85 17.71 -10.21 -22.70
C MET A 85 19.10 -10.72 -23.10
N ARG A 86 20.15 -10.29 -22.41
CA ARG A 86 21.52 -10.78 -22.65
C ARG A 86 21.68 -12.26 -22.31
N LYS A 87 21.00 -12.76 -21.27
CA LYS A 87 20.97 -14.19 -20.94
C LYS A 87 20.13 -15.02 -21.91
N GLY A 88 19.04 -14.47 -22.44
CA GLY A 88 18.21 -15.14 -23.45
C GLY A 88 18.99 -15.45 -24.74
N GLN A 89 19.86 -14.56 -25.19
CA GLN A 89 20.67 -14.77 -26.40
C GLN A 89 21.87 -15.72 -26.22
N ALA A 90 22.26 -16.02 -24.97
CA ALA A 90 23.38 -16.92 -24.68
C ALA A 90 22.97 -18.40 -24.60
N HIS A 91 21.67 -18.71 -24.56
CA HIS A 91 21.18 -20.10 -24.53
C HIS A 91 20.72 -20.61 -25.92
N GLU A 92 20.79 -19.75 -26.93
CA GLU A 92 20.39 -20.05 -28.31
C GLU A 92 21.58 -20.09 -29.29
N ARG A 93 22.83 -20.02 -28.79
CA ARG A 93 24.06 -20.19 -29.59
C ARG A 93 24.84 -21.42 -29.18
#